data_AF-A0A4Y3QG79-F1
#
_entry.id   AF-A0A4Y3QG79-F1
#
_cell.length_a   1.000
_cell.length_b   1.000
_cell.length_c   1.000
_cell.angle_alpha   90.00
_cell.angle_beta   90.00
_cell.angle_gamma   90.00
#
_symmetry.space_group_name_H-M   'P 1'
#
loop_
_entity.id
_entity.type
_entity.pdbx_description
1 polymer ?
#
loop_
_entity_poly.entity_id
_entity_poly.type
_entity_poly.pdbx_seq_one_letter_code
_entity_poly.pdbx_strand_id
1 'polypeptide(L)'
;MTMAPGVLREAAVDVDAITENVRHLRALTGSEIIAVVKAAGYGHGAHRAAVAALRGGATRIGVSDIDEALALRRAGITAPLFAWLHAPGASFAEAVREEIELGISDIDQLLRAAEAAHGEQSAAVHLKIETGLSRNGIAPADWRTVFSEAARLERIGRLRVVGLFSHLSNTSEADDRAALARFEEGVVLAASVGLTPPLRHIAATNAAIALPEARLGCVRIGIGLYGISPFGDRSSADLGLRPAMTLRGAVAAVRRVPAGTGVSYGYDYRTERETMLALIPLGYADGVPRQASGRGPVSINGRRFRVAGRIAMDQFVVDVGDHPVAVGDEAVLFGDPTLGVPSARDWADAADTIDYEIVTRVGARVPRREVRA
;
A
#
# COMPACT_ATOMS: atom_id res chain seq x y z
N MET A 1 17.37 10.60 12.61
CA MET A 1 18.64 10.40 11.86
C MET A 1 18.75 11.50 10.81
N THR A 2 19.86 12.22 10.70
CA THR A 2 20.10 13.22 9.64
C THR A 2 20.48 12.58 8.30
N MET A 3 20.22 13.26 7.18
CA MET A 3 20.69 12.83 5.85
C MET A 3 22.22 12.69 5.79
N ALA A 4 22.70 11.65 5.10
CA ALA A 4 24.14 11.46 4.90
C ALA A 4 24.70 12.47 3.88
N PRO A 5 25.96 12.94 4.04
CA PRO A 5 26.60 13.80 3.06
C PRO A 5 26.60 13.17 1.65
N GLY A 6 26.35 13.98 0.62
CA GLY A 6 26.31 13.54 -0.79
C GLY A 6 25.00 12.88 -1.24
N VAL A 7 24.02 12.68 -0.35
CA VAL A 7 22.69 12.19 -0.72
C VAL A 7 21.82 13.38 -1.13
N LEU A 8 21.40 13.43 -2.39
CA LEU A 8 20.53 14.50 -2.90
C LEU A 8 19.08 14.35 -2.41
N ARG A 9 18.58 13.11 -2.37
CA ARG A 9 17.22 12.73 -2.00
C ARG A 9 17.13 11.26 -1.66
N GLU A 10 16.23 10.90 -0.75
CA GLU A 10 15.95 9.52 -0.40
C GLU A 10 14.55 9.34 0.20
N ALA A 11 14.04 8.12 0.12
CA ALA A 11 12.95 7.64 0.96
C ALA A 11 13.57 6.70 2.01
N ALA A 12 13.68 7.17 3.24
CA ALA A 12 14.10 6.34 4.36
C ALA A 12 12.93 5.48 4.82
N VAL A 13 13.10 4.17 4.82
CA VAL A 13 12.07 3.17 5.16
C VAL A 13 12.48 2.46 6.46
N ASP A 14 11.77 2.76 7.53
CA ASP A 14 11.90 2.12 8.83
C ASP A 14 11.20 0.76 8.82
N VAL A 15 12.01 -0.31 8.77
CA VAL A 15 11.49 -1.68 8.73
C VAL A 15 11.00 -2.15 10.11
N ASP A 16 11.48 -1.56 11.20
CA ASP A 16 11.02 -1.90 12.55
C ASP A 16 9.63 -1.31 12.79
N ALA A 17 9.35 -0.11 12.27
CA ALA A 17 7.99 0.44 12.24
C ALA A 17 7.02 -0.51 11.51
N ILE A 18 7.40 -1.08 10.36
CA ILE A 18 6.55 -2.07 9.66
C ILE A 18 6.32 -3.30 10.53
N THR A 19 7.37 -3.88 11.10
CA THR A 19 7.29 -5.04 11.99
C THR A 19 6.37 -4.77 13.20
N GLU A 20 6.49 -3.60 13.83
CA GLU A 20 5.67 -3.22 14.97
C GLU A 20 4.22 -2.96 14.60
N ASN A 21 3.95 -2.29 13.47
CA ASN A 21 2.60 -2.08 12.97
C ASN A 21 1.89 -3.42 12.72
N VAL A 22 2.57 -4.40 12.12
CA VAL A 22 2.02 -5.74 11.93
C VAL A 22 1.74 -6.42 13.28
N ARG A 23 2.68 -6.34 14.23
CA ARG A 23 2.51 -6.93 15.56
C ARG A 23 1.32 -6.32 16.30
N HIS A 24 1.19 -5.00 16.24
CA HIS A 24 0.09 -4.25 16.82
C HIS A 24 -1.26 -4.64 16.20
N LEU A 25 -1.35 -4.63 14.87
CA LEU A 25 -2.58 -4.99 14.16
C LEU A 25 -2.96 -6.46 14.35
N ARG A 26 -1.99 -7.35 14.48
CA ARG A 26 -2.24 -8.77 14.80
C ARG A 26 -2.85 -8.91 16.19
N ALA A 27 -2.29 -8.19 17.18
CA ALA A 27 -2.84 -8.19 18.54
C ALA A 27 -4.24 -7.57 18.60
N LEU A 28 -4.46 -6.46 17.89
CA LEU A 28 -5.75 -5.77 17.83
C LEU A 28 -6.86 -6.63 17.21
N THR A 29 -6.51 -7.37 16.16
CA THR A 29 -7.49 -8.15 15.39
C THR A 29 -7.68 -9.57 15.90
N GLY A 30 -6.69 -10.12 16.61
CA GLY A 30 -6.67 -11.54 17.02
C GLY A 30 -6.73 -12.50 15.83
N SER A 31 -6.34 -12.06 14.63
CA SER A 31 -6.53 -12.78 13.36
C SER A 31 -5.20 -13.08 12.70
N GLU A 32 -5.19 -14.08 11.81
CA GLU A 32 -4.09 -14.23 10.85
C GLU A 32 -4.00 -13.00 9.94
N ILE A 33 -2.78 -12.61 9.58
CA ILE A 33 -2.53 -11.47 8.71
C ILE A 33 -1.93 -11.96 7.39
N ILE A 34 -2.63 -11.64 6.30
CA ILE A 34 -2.06 -11.57 4.96
C ILE A 34 -1.53 -10.14 4.78
N ALA A 35 -0.21 -9.99 4.74
CA ALA A 35 0.45 -8.71 4.55
C ALA A 35 0.49 -8.33 3.07
N VAL A 36 -0.21 -7.27 2.69
CA VAL A 36 -0.35 -6.83 1.31
C VAL A 36 0.80 -5.89 0.91
N VAL A 37 1.68 -6.37 0.04
CA VAL A 37 2.92 -5.68 -0.39
C VAL A 37 2.96 -5.40 -1.90
N LYS A 38 1.80 -5.38 -2.56
CA LYS A 38 1.67 -4.94 -3.96
C LYS A 38 2.21 -3.53 -4.20
N ALA A 39 2.41 -3.17 -5.46
CA ALA A 39 2.93 -1.89 -5.92
C ALA A 39 4.28 -1.56 -5.25
N ALA A 40 5.20 -2.53 -5.29
CA ALA A 40 6.50 -2.45 -4.64
C ALA A 40 6.41 -2.10 -3.14
N GLY A 41 5.49 -2.74 -2.41
CA GLY A 41 5.24 -2.46 -0.99
C GLY A 41 4.69 -1.05 -0.78
N TYR A 42 3.74 -0.61 -1.61
CA TYR A 42 3.19 0.75 -1.58
C TYR A 42 4.32 1.81 -1.64
N GLY A 43 5.32 1.56 -2.49
CA GLY A 43 6.50 2.41 -2.65
C GLY A 43 7.63 2.22 -1.62
N HIS A 44 7.45 1.40 -0.57
CA HIS A 44 8.43 1.16 0.50
C HIS A 44 9.48 0.08 0.13
N GLY A 45 9.23 -0.70 -0.92
CA GLY A 45 10.02 -1.84 -1.35
C GLY A 45 9.39 -3.16 -0.93
N ALA A 46 8.91 -3.95 -1.90
CA ALA A 46 8.12 -5.16 -1.63
C ALA A 46 8.88 -6.20 -0.79
N HIS A 47 10.12 -6.55 -1.17
CA HIS A 47 10.91 -7.56 -0.45
C HIS A 47 11.15 -7.17 1.02
N ARG A 48 11.61 -5.94 1.29
CA ARG A 48 11.87 -5.49 2.66
C ARG A 48 10.59 -5.40 3.49
N ALA A 49 9.50 -4.93 2.89
CA ALA A 49 8.20 -4.88 3.55
C ALA A 49 7.68 -6.29 3.88
N ALA A 50 7.85 -7.26 2.97
CA ALA A 50 7.49 -8.65 3.20
C ALA A 50 8.29 -9.26 4.36
N VAL A 51 9.62 -9.11 4.37
CA VAL A 51 10.47 -9.59 5.47
C VAL A 51 10.07 -8.97 6.81
N ALA A 52 9.86 -7.64 6.84
CA ALA A 52 9.43 -6.94 8.05
C ALA A 52 8.05 -7.38 8.54
N ALA A 53 7.11 -7.59 7.62
CA ALA A 53 5.77 -8.06 7.94
C ALA A 53 5.78 -9.49 8.51
N LEU A 54 6.57 -10.40 7.93
CA LEU A 54 6.75 -11.76 8.45
C LEU A 54 7.35 -11.75 9.86
N ARG A 55 8.37 -10.91 10.11
CA ARG A 55 8.92 -10.69 11.47
C ARG A 55 7.90 -10.15 12.46
N GLY A 56 6.93 -9.36 11.98
CA GLY A 56 5.82 -8.85 12.76
C GLY A 56 4.71 -9.87 13.03
N GLY A 57 4.77 -11.05 12.40
CA GLY A 57 3.83 -12.15 12.61
C GLY A 57 2.77 -12.30 11.51
N ALA A 58 2.94 -11.68 10.35
CA ALA A 58 2.14 -12.05 9.17
C ALA A 58 2.41 -13.52 8.79
N THR A 59 1.36 -14.25 8.41
CA THR A 59 1.46 -15.68 8.04
C THR A 59 1.49 -15.89 6.52
N ARG A 60 1.14 -14.85 5.75
CA ARG A 60 1.02 -14.86 4.30
C ARG A 60 1.37 -13.49 3.71
N ILE A 61 1.80 -13.46 2.46
CA ILE A 61 2.05 -12.22 1.71
C ILE A 61 1.09 -12.13 0.53
N GLY A 62 0.42 -10.99 0.38
CA GLY A 62 -0.49 -10.69 -0.72
C GLY A 62 0.09 -9.67 -1.69
N VAL A 63 -0.04 -9.91 -2.99
CA VAL A 63 0.36 -9.00 -4.08
C VAL A 63 -0.74 -8.90 -5.14
N SER A 64 -0.63 -7.94 -6.07
CA SER A 64 -1.66 -7.79 -7.10
C SER A 64 -1.56 -8.94 -8.10
N ASP A 65 -0.40 -9.09 -8.72
CA ASP A 65 -0.18 -9.97 -9.86
C ASP A 65 0.88 -11.04 -9.57
N ILE A 66 0.97 -12.01 -10.47
CA ILE A 66 1.86 -13.16 -10.35
C ILE A 66 3.33 -12.73 -10.45
N ASP A 67 3.66 -11.71 -11.25
CA ASP A 67 5.04 -11.26 -11.43
C ASP A 67 5.61 -10.68 -10.14
N GLU A 68 4.80 -9.92 -9.39
CA GLU A 68 5.14 -9.45 -8.05
C GLU A 68 5.41 -10.63 -7.09
N ALA A 69 4.60 -11.69 -7.15
CA ALA A 69 4.77 -12.87 -6.30
C ALA A 69 6.04 -13.64 -6.66
N LEU A 70 6.27 -13.89 -7.95
CA LEU A 70 7.47 -14.56 -8.45
C LEU A 70 8.74 -13.77 -8.11
N ALA A 71 8.68 -12.43 -8.18
CA ALA A 71 9.80 -11.59 -7.76
C ALA A 71 10.13 -11.76 -6.28
N LEU A 72 9.12 -11.88 -5.40
CA LEU A 72 9.33 -12.16 -3.98
C LEU A 72 9.85 -13.58 -3.73
N ARG A 73 9.36 -14.57 -4.48
CA ARG A 73 9.85 -15.95 -4.41
C ARG A 73 11.33 -16.02 -4.78
N ARG A 74 11.73 -15.40 -5.90
CA ARG A 74 13.14 -15.28 -6.32
C ARG A 74 14.01 -14.53 -5.31
N ALA A 75 13.43 -13.59 -4.57
CA ALA A 75 14.11 -12.88 -3.50
C ALA A 75 14.22 -13.68 -2.19
N GLY A 76 13.72 -14.92 -2.15
CA GLY A 76 13.88 -15.84 -1.02
C GLY A 76 12.72 -15.83 -0.01
N ILE A 77 11.58 -15.19 -0.33
CA ILE A 77 10.38 -15.33 0.52
C ILE A 77 9.84 -16.75 0.37
N THR A 78 9.81 -17.50 1.46
CA THR A 78 9.30 -18.90 1.51
C THR A 78 7.89 -19.01 2.09
N ALA A 79 7.41 -17.97 2.78
CA ALA A 79 6.02 -17.91 3.23
C ALA A 79 5.04 -18.05 2.05
N PRO A 80 3.77 -18.44 2.29
CA PRO A 80 2.80 -18.53 1.21
C PRO A 80 2.56 -17.15 0.58
N LEU A 81 2.56 -17.13 -0.74
CA LEU A 81 2.39 -15.94 -1.57
C LEU A 81 1.05 -16.02 -2.29
N PHE A 82 0.28 -14.93 -2.26
CA PHE A 82 -1.08 -14.87 -2.80
C PHE A 82 -1.20 -13.73 -3.82
N ALA A 83 -1.63 -14.03 -5.04
CA ALA A 83 -1.85 -13.07 -6.14
C ALA A 83 -3.26 -13.22 -6.72
N TRP A 84 -3.94 -12.12 -7.06
CA TRP A 84 -5.39 -12.15 -7.38
C TRP A 84 -5.80 -11.36 -8.62
N LEU A 85 -4.87 -10.72 -9.32
CA LEU A 85 -5.12 -10.01 -10.55
C LEU A 85 -4.34 -10.67 -11.68
N HIS A 86 -5.07 -11.23 -12.64
CA HIS A 86 -4.53 -12.06 -13.70
C HIS A 86 -4.84 -11.46 -15.06
N ALA A 87 -3.87 -11.52 -15.98
CA ALA A 87 -4.13 -11.16 -17.36
C ALA A 87 -5.11 -12.17 -18.00
N PRO A 88 -6.01 -11.72 -18.89
CA PRO A 88 -6.84 -12.62 -19.69
C PRO A 88 -5.97 -13.64 -20.44
N GLY A 89 -6.34 -14.92 -20.38
CA GLY A 89 -5.58 -16.00 -21.05
C GLY A 89 -4.20 -16.32 -20.46
N ALA A 90 -3.77 -15.69 -19.36
CA ALA A 90 -2.52 -16.04 -18.68
C ALA A 90 -2.47 -17.53 -18.31
N SER A 91 -1.30 -18.15 -18.52
CA SER A 91 -1.02 -19.48 -17.98
C SER A 91 -0.68 -19.37 -16.49
N PHE A 92 -1.20 -20.30 -15.69
CA PHE A 92 -0.87 -20.40 -14.27
C PHE A 92 0.24 -21.43 -13.98
N ALA A 93 0.85 -22.03 -15.00
CA ALA A 93 1.81 -23.12 -14.81
C ALA A 93 3.03 -22.73 -13.95
N GLU A 94 3.60 -21.54 -14.16
CA GLU A 94 4.72 -21.04 -13.35
C GLU A 94 4.28 -20.71 -11.92
N ALA A 95 3.15 -20.04 -11.76
CA ALA A 95 2.59 -19.73 -10.45
C ALA A 95 2.34 -20.99 -9.63
N VAL A 96 1.76 -22.04 -10.24
CA VAL A 96 1.54 -23.32 -9.56
C VAL A 96 2.88 -23.94 -9.16
N ARG A 97 3.85 -24.03 -10.07
CA ARG A 97 5.19 -24.61 -9.81
C ARG A 97 5.91 -23.93 -8.64
N GLU A 98 5.82 -22.61 -8.56
CA GLU A 98 6.44 -21.78 -7.52
C GLU A 98 5.56 -21.63 -6.25
N GLU A 99 4.51 -22.45 -6.15
CA GLU A 99 3.58 -22.52 -5.02
C GLU A 99 2.92 -21.18 -4.68
N ILE A 100 2.52 -20.43 -5.72
CA ILE A 100 1.78 -19.18 -5.58
C ILE A 100 0.29 -19.52 -5.51
N GLU A 101 -0.37 -19.02 -4.46
CA GLU A 101 -1.81 -19.13 -4.27
C GLU A 101 -2.54 -18.12 -5.18
N LEU A 102 -3.56 -18.59 -5.90
CA LEU A 102 -4.23 -17.82 -6.95
C LEU A 102 -5.62 -17.36 -6.50
N GLY A 103 -5.86 -16.06 -6.57
CA GLY A 103 -7.20 -15.47 -6.40
C GLY A 103 -8.01 -15.64 -7.67
N ILE A 104 -9.02 -16.52 -7.65
CA ILE A 104 -9.83 -16.89 -8.81
C ILE A 104 -11.15 -16.13 -8.79
N SER A 105 -11.48 -15.48 -9.89
CA SER A 105 -12.63 -14.55 -9.95
C SER A 105 -13.72 -14.96 -10.93
N ASP A 106 -13.50 -16.01 -11.71
CA ASP A 106 -14.47 -16.55 -12.66
C ASP A 106 -14.17 -18.03 -12.95
N ILE A 107 -15.05 -18.68 -13.70
CA ILE A 107 -14.94 -20.10 -14.06
C ILE A 107 -13.75 -20.38 -14.99
N ASP A 108 -13.41 -19.46 -15.90
CA ASP A 108 -12.32 -19.65 -16.85
C ASP A 108 -10.96 -19.67 -16.13
N GLN A 109 -10.76 -18.75 -15.19
CA GLN A 109 -9.61 -18.74 -14.29
C GLN A 109 -9.54 -20.02 -13.45
N LEU A 110 -10.67 -20.52 -12.94
CA LEU A 110 -10.71 -21.77 -12.18
C LEU A 110 -10.23 -22.96 -13.01
N LEU A 111 -10.74 -23.09 -14.23
CA LEU A 111 -10.39 -24.17 -15.15
C LEU A 111 -8.91 -24.07 -15.57
N ARG A 112 -8.41 -22.88 -15.91
CA ARG A 112 -6.99 -22.67 -16.21
C ARG A 112 -6.08 -22.99 -15.02
N ALA A 113 -6.51 -22.69 -13.79
CA ALA A 113 -5.74 -23.04 -12.59
C ALA A 113 -5.68 -24.55 -12.41
N ALA A 114 -6.80 -25.24 -12.64
CA ALA A 114 -6.84 -26.70 -12.61
C ALA A 114 -6.03 -27.34 -13.73
N GLU A 115 -5.97 -26.76 -14.92
CA GLU A 115 -5.12 -27.21 -16.04
C GLU A 115 -3.63 -27.10 -15.72
N ALA A 116 -3.23 -26.06 -14.99
CA ALA A 116 -1.85 -25.82 -14.56
C ALA A 116 -1.32 -26.81 -13.51
N ALA A 117 -2.21 -27.56 -12.84
CA ALA A 117 -1.82 -28.64 -11.93
C ALA A 117 -1.06 -29.75 -12.69
N HIS A 118 0.02 -30.25 -12.08
CA HIS A 118 0.91 -31.22 -12.70
C HIS A 118 1.45 -32.21 -11.67
N GLY A 119 1.49 -33.50 -12.02
CA GLY A 119 1.87 -34.56 -11.07
C GLY A 119 0.99 -34.53 -9.82
N GLU A 120 1.62 -34.48 -8.65
CA GLU A 120 0.95 -34.37 -7.35
C GLU A 120 0.68 -32.92 -6.91
N GLN A 121 1.10 -31.93 -7.70
CA GLN A 121 0.99 -30.51 -7.35
C GLN A 121 -0.33 -29.92 -7.84
N SER A 122 -1.28 -29.80 -6.91
CA SER A 122 -2.55 -29.08 -7.10
C SER A 122 -2.33 -27.57 -7.15
N ALA A 123 -3.15 -26.86 -7.92
CA ALA A 123 -3.17 -25.40 -7.83
C ALA A 123 -3.90 -24.96 -6.54
N ALA A 124 -3.20 -24.18 -5.71
CA ALA A 124 -3.77 -23.60 -4.50
C ALA A 124 -4.57 -22.33 -4.87
N VAL A 125 -5.87 -22.30 -4.55
CA VAL A 125 -6.76 -21.22 -4.98
C VAL A 125 -7.54 -20.60 -3.83
N HIS A 126 -7.75 -19.29 -3.92
CA HIS A 126 -8.74 -18.57 -3.12
C HIS A 126 -9.85 -18.13 -4.06
N LEU A 127 -11.10 -18.49 -3.78
CA LEU A 127 -12.23 -18.08 -4.63
C LEU A 127 -12.70 -16.68 -4.21
N LYS A 128 -12.56 -15.73 -5.12
CA LYS A 128 -13.04 -14.36 -4.93
C LYS A 128 -14.52 -14.30 -5.27
N ILE A 129 -15.36 -13.90 -4.34
CA ILE A 129 -16.80 -13.77 -4.57
C ILE A 129 -17.19 -12.30 -4.56
N GLU A 130 -18.08 -11.90 -5.46
CA GLU A 130 -18.55 -10.52 -5.56
C GLU A 130 -19.70 -10.26 -4.57
N THR A 131 -19.51 -9.30 -3.65
CA THR A 131 -20.47 -9.02 -2.56
C THR A 131 -21.00 -7.58 -2.55
N GLY A 132 -20.59 -6.73 -3.51
CA GLY A 132 -21.08 -5.37 -3.68
C GLY A 132 -20.05 -4.33 -4.11
N LEU A 133 -18.78 -4.70 -4.28
CA LEU A 133 -17.75 -3.77 -4.75
C LEU A 133 -17.79 -3.56 -6.28
N SER A 134 -18.37 -4.51 -7.01
CA SER A 134 -18.55 -4.47 -8.47
C SER A 134 -17.23 -4.23 -9.22
N ARG A 135 -16.18 -4.92 -8.81
CA ARG A 135 -14.81 -4.72 -9.34
C ARG A 135 -14.24 -5.97 -9.97
N ASN A 136 -14.31 -7.08 -9.26
CA ASN A 136 -13.80 -8.38 -9.68
C ASN A 136 -14.37 -9.43 -8.71
N GLY A 137 -14.46 -10.69 -9.11
CA GLY A 137 -14.99 -11.79 -8.30
C GLY A 137 -16.16 -12.47 -8.96
N ILE A 138 -16.41 -13.71 -8.54
CA ILE A 138 -17.45 -14.57 -9.09
C ILE A 138 -18.80 -13.93 -8.76
N ALA A 139 -19.61 -13.69 -9.80
CA ALA A 139 -20.92 -13.09 -9.64
C ALA A 139 -21.85 -14.01 -8.82
N PRO A 140 -22.78 -13.46 -8.02
CA PRO A 140 -23.71 -14.26 -7.22
C PRO A 140 -24.48 -15.33 -8.01
N ALA A 141 -24.85 -15.01 -9.25
CA ALA A 141 -25.55 -15.94 -10.14
C ALA A 141 -24.71 -17.19 -10.50
N ASP A 142 -23.38 -17.07 -10.49
CA ASP A 142 -22.45 -18.11 -10.89
C ASP A 142 -21.88 -18.90 -9.70
N TRP A 143 -22.09 -18.45 -8.46
CA TRP A 143 -21.50 -19.06 -7.27
C TRP A 143 -21.71 -20.58 -7.20
N ARG A 144 -22.95 -21.05 -7.36
CA ARG A 144 -23.26 -22.48 -7.28
C ARG A 144 -22.49 -23.28 -8.34
N THR A 145 -22.42 -22.78 -9.56
CA THR A 145 -21.73 -23.44 -10.68
C THR A 145 -20.23 -23.51 -10.40
N VAL A 146 -19.61 -22.38 -10.06
CA VAL A 146 -18.16 -22.30 -9.82
C VAL A 146 -17.75 -23.09 -8.58
N PHE A 147 -18.53 -23.05 -7.49
CA PHE A 147 -18.21 -23.81 -6.28
C PHE A 147 -18.36 -25.33 -6.49
N SER A 148 -19.40 -25.75 -7.22
CA SER A 148 -19.58 -27.18 -7.53
C SER A 148 -18.43 -27.72 -8.38
N GLU A 149 -17.97 -26.92 -9.34
CA GLU A 149 -16.82 -27.28 -10.16
C GLU A 149 -15.51 -27.27 -9.38
N ALA A 150 -15.29 -26.26 -8.51
CA ALA A 150 -14.14 -26.23 -7.62
C ALA A 150 -14.10 -27.45 -6.68
N ALA A 151 -15.24 -27.86 -6.11
CA ALA A 151 -15.35 -29.07 -5.28
C ALA A 151 -15.06 -30.35 -6.07
N ARG A 152 -15.50 -30.43 -7.34
CA ARG A 152 -15.16 -31.55 -8.23
C ARG A 152 -13.66 -31.61 -8.49
N LEU A 153 -13.04 -30.47 -8.82
CA LEU A 153 -11.62 -30.34 -9.13
C LEU A 153 -10.73 -30.60 -7.90
N GLU A 154 -11.17 -30.23 -6.71
CA GLU A 154 -10.49 -30.56 -5.45
C GLU A 154 -10.50 -32.07 -5.18
N ARG A 155 -11.64 -32.74 -5.36
CA ARG A 155 -11.74 -34.21 -5.17
C ARG A 155 -10.85 -35.02 -6.11
N ILE A 156 -10.57 -34.51 -7.31
CA ILE A 156 -9.67 -35.17 -8.27
C ILE A 156 -8.22 -34.66 -8.18
N GLY A 157 -7.89 -33.90 -7.14
CA GLY A 157 -6.52 -33.45 -6.88
C GLY A 157 -5.97 -32.42 -7.88
N ARG A 158 -6.84 -31.68 -8.59
CA ARG A 158 -6.40 -30.62 -9.52
C ARG A 158 -6.32 -29.27 -8.82
N LEU A 159 -7.14 -29.06 -7.80
CA LEU A 159 -7.16 -27.83 -6.99
C LEU A 159 -7.03 -28.16 -5.51
N ARG A 160 -6.61 -27.15 -4.75
CA ARG A 160 -6.77 -27.07 -3.30
C ARG A 160 -7.40 -25.72 -2.99
N VAL A 161 -8.64 -25.70 -2.50
CA VAL A 161 -9.32 -24.45 -2.16
C VAL A 161 -8.85 -24.02 -0.78
N VAL A 162 -7.98 -23.01 -0.74
CA VAL A 162 -7.35 -22.49 0.47
C VAL A 162 -8.25 -21.50 1.19
N GLY A 163 -9.03 -20.71 0.44
CA GLY A 163 -9.88 -19.69 1.04
C GLY A 163 -11.05 -19.22 0.18
N LEU A 164 -12.02 -18.61 0.84
CA LEU A 164 -13.01 -17.73 0.22
C LEU A 164 -12.71 -16.30 0.59
N PHE A 165 -12.86 -15.38 -0.37
CA PHE A 165 -12.63 -13.97 -0.08
C PHE A 165 -13.49 -13.01 -0.90
N SER A 166 -13.68 -11.82 -0.33
CA SER A 166 -14.22 -10.66 -1.04
C SER A 166 -13.46 -9.41 -0.59
N HIS A 167 -13.91 -8.21 -0.93
CA HIS A 167 -13.32 -6.95 -0.54
C HIS A 167 -14.41 -5.92 -0.24
N LEU A 168 -14.38 -5.34 0.96
CA LEU A 168 -15.32 -4.30 1.38
C LEU A 168 -15.03 -2.96 0.70
N SER A 169 -16.06 -2.13 0.57
CA SER A 169 -15.94 -0.78 0.02
C SER A 169 -15.37 0.19 1.04
N ASN A 170 -15.68 0.00 2.34
CA ASN A 170 -15.38 0.95 3.42
C ASN A 170 -16.05 2.31 3.21
N THR A 171 -17.18 2.34 2.48
CA THR A 171 -17.96 3.57 2.24
C THR A 171 -18.84 3.91 3.44
N SER A 172 -19.47 2.90 4.03
CA SER A 172 -20.28 3.03 5.24
C SER A 172 -20.35 1.70 5.98
N GLU A 173 -20.59 1.76 7.29
CA GLU A 173 -20.76 0.54 8.10
C GLU A 173 -21.96 -0.31 7.61
N ALA A 174 -23.04 0.34 7.17
CA ALA A 174 -24.23 -0.34 6.67
C ALA A 174 -23.93 -1.12 5.37
N ASP A 175 -23.23 -0.50 4.42
CA ASP A 175 -22.85 -1.14 3.16
C ASP A 175 -21.88 -2.30 3.40
N ASP A 176 -20.91 -2.11 4.31
CA ASP A 176 -19.93 -3.14 4.65
C ASP A 176 -20.57 -4.34 5.36
N ARG A 177 -21.53 -4.10 6.27
CA ARG A 177 -22.32 -5.16 6.90
C ARG A 177 -23.19 -5.91 5.89
N ALA A 178 -23.78 -5.21 4.92
CA ALA A 178 -24.54 -5.85 3.85
C ALA A 178 -23.65 -6.72 2.95
N ALA A 179 -22.44 -6.26 2.62
CA ALA A 179 -21.46 -7.06 1.89
C ALA A 179 -20.95 -8.26 2.70
N LEU A 180 -20.79 -8.12 4.02
CA LEU A 180 -20.44 -9.22 4.92
C LEU A 180 -21.55 -10.29 4.96
N ALA A 181 -22.82 -9.89 5.09
CA ALA A 181 -23.94 -10.83 5.07
C ALA A 181 -23.98 -11.66 3.78
N ARG A 182 -23.80 -11.01 2.61
CA ARG A 182 -23.68 -11.72 1.32
C ARG A 182 -22.47 -12.64 1.25
N PHE A 183 -21.36 -12.25 1.88
CA PHE A 183 -20.19 -13.12 1.96
C PHE A 183 -20.51 -14.40 2.75
N GLU A 184 -21.22 -14.28 3.87
CA GLU A 184 -21.65 -15.42 4.68
C GLU A 184 -22.64 -16.34 3.93
N GLU A 185 -23.57 -15.77 3.14
CA GLU A 185 -24.41 -16.55 2.22
C GLU A 185 -23.56 -17.37 1.23
N GLY A 186 -22.53 -16.76 0.65
CA GLY A 186 -21.58 -17.44 -0.23
C GLY A 186 -20.81 -18.56 0.47
N VAL A 187 -20.40 -18.35 1.74
CA VAL A 187 -19.75 -19.38 2.57
C VAL A 187 -20.69 -20.57 2.82
N VAL A 188 -21.96 -20.30 3.17
CA VAL A 188 -22.97 -21.36 3.38
C VAL A 188 -23.21 -22.15 2.08
N LEU A 189 -23.30 -21.46 0.95
CA LEU A 189 -23.47 -22.10 -0.35
C LEU A 189 -22.27 -22.97 -0.71
N ALA A 190 -21.04 -22.49 -0.51
CA ALA A 190 -19.82 -23.25 -0.73
C ALA A 190 -19.79 -24.54 0.12
N ALA A 191 -20.14 -24.43 1.41
CA ALA A 191 -20.24 -25.58 2.31
C ALA A 191 -21.29 -26.60 1.83
N SER A 192 -22.43 -26.15 1.30
CA SER A 192 -23.49 -27.04 0.79
C SER A 192 -23.07 -27.91 -0.40
N VAL A 193 -21.99 -27.53 -1.11
CA VAL A 193 -21.42 -28.31 -2.22
C VAL A 193 -20.09 -28.98 -1.85
N GLY A 194 -19.73 -28.99 -0.56
CA GLY A 194 -18.58 -29.70 -0.01
C GLY A 194 -17.29 -28.87 0.12
N LEU A 195 -17.31 -27.56 -0.17
CA LEU A 195 -16.14 -26.69 0.05
C LEU A 195 -16.15 -26.13 1.46
N THR A 196 -15.13 -26.47 2.24
CA THR A 196 -14.93 -25.96 3.62
C THR A 196 -13.52 -25.42 3.81
N PRO A 197 -13.11 -24.41 3.01
CA PRO A 197 -11.74 -23.92 3.06
C PRO A 197 -11.42 -23.27 4.42
N PRO A 198 -10.19 -23.43 4.93
CA PRO A 198 -9.82 -22.97 6.26
C PRO A 198 -9.82 -21.44 6.39
N LEU A 199 -9.54 -20.72 5.29
CA LEU A 199 -9.45 -19.27 5.32
C LEU A 199 -10.72 -18.61 4.78
N ARG A 200 -11.20 -17.63 5.54
CA ARG A 200 -12.26 -16.70 5.11
C ARG A 200 -11.73 -15.31 5.39
N HIS A 201 -11.64 -14.47 4.37
CA HIS A 201 -11.09 -13.13 4.55
C HIS A 201 -11.80 -12.10 3.69
N ILE A 202 -12.35 -11.07 4.30
CA ILE A 202 -13.01 -9.97 3.59
C ILE A 202 -12.46 -8.61 3.98
N ALA A 203 -12.13 -8.42 5.27
CA ALA A 203 -11.59 -7.18 5.82
C ALA A 203 -10.21 -6.80 5.26
N ALA A 204 -10.13 -5.57 4.76
CA ALA A 204 -8.87 -4.85 4.55
C ALA A 204 -8.51 -4.04 5.81
N THR A 205 -7.44 -3.23 5.79
CA THR A 205 -6.98 -2.46 6.96
C THR A 205 -8.11 -1.71 7.70
N ASN A 206 -8.99 -1.01 6.97
CA ASN A 206 -10.07 -0.22 7.56
C ASN A 206 -11.04 -1.11 8.37
N ALA A 207 -11.73 -2.05 7.71
CA ALA A 207 -12.66 -2.97 8.36
C ALA A 207 -11.98 -3.90 9.39
N ALA A 208 -10.70 -4.25 9.22
CA ALA A 208 -9.98 -5.04 10.23
C ALA A 208 -9.92 -4.30 11.58
N ILE A 209 -9.75 -2.98 11.54
CA ILE A 209 -9.76 -2.11 12.72
C ILE A 209 -11.19 -1.85 13.18
N ALA A 210 -12.08 -1.42 12.28
CA ALA A 210 -13.38 -0.85 12.63
C ALA A 210 -14.53 -1.86 12.77
N LEU A 211 -14.44 -3.05 12.17
CA LEU A 211 -15.54 -4.02 12.06
C LEU A 211 -15.09 -5.43 12.50
N PRO A 212 -15.06 -5.72 13.82
CA PRO A 212 -14.56 -6.98 14.38
C PRO A 212 -15.15 -8.27 13.76
N GLU A 213 -16.44 -8.28 13.43
CA GLU A 213 -17.16 -9.38 12.80
C GLU A 213 -16.66 -9.70 11.38
N ALA A 214 -16.10 -8.72 10.65
CA ALA A 214 -15.55 -8.93 9.31
C ALA A 214 -14.15 -9.55 9.30
N ARG A 215 -13.54 -9.79 10.47
CA ARG A 215 -12.18 -10.32 10.59
C ARG A 215 -12.09 -11.80 10.20
N LEU A 216 -13.14 -12.59 10.51
CA LEU A 216 -13.32 -13.98 10.07
C LEU A 216 -12.10 -14.92 10.29
N GLY A 217 -11.23 -14.59 11.25
CA GLY A 217 -9.98 -15.30 11.55
C GLY A 217 -8.80 -14.93 10.64
N CYS A 218 -9.01 -14.18 9.56
CA CYS A 218 -7.95 -13.78 8.62
C CYS A 218 -8.24 -12.40 8.00
N VAL A 219 -7.32 -11.44 8.16
CA VAL A 219 -7.42 -10.08 7.63
C VAL A 219 -6.34 -9.78 6.60
N ARG A 220 -6.63 -8.91 5.63
CA ARG A 220 -5.65 -8.46 4.62
C ARG A 220 -5.21 -7.03 4.90
N ILE A 221 -4.05 -6.86 5.51
CA ILE A 221 -3.55 -5.54 5.90
C ILE A 221 -2.61 -5.00 4.83
N GLY A 222 -2.92 -3.82 4.30
CA GLY A 222 -2.08 -3.10 3.32
C GLY A 222 -1.50 -1.83 3.91
N ILE A 223 -2.24 -0.72 3.79
CA ILE A 223 -1.75 0.61 4.20
C ILE A 223 -1.30 0.69 5.66
N GLY A 224 -1.95 -0.08 6.55
CA GLY A 224 -1.65 -0.11 7.97
C GLY A 224 -0.30 -0.74 8.29
N LEU A 225 0.23 -1.61 7.41
CA LEU A 225 1.61 -2.13 7.55
C LEU A 225 2.61 -0.97 7.56
N TYR A 226 2.36 0.05 6.75
CA TYR A 226 3.23 1.20 6.56
C TYR A 226 2.94 2.35 7.53
N GLY A 227 2.07 2.11 8.50
CA GLY A 227 1.73 3.04 9.56
C GLY A 227 0.91 4.24 9.10
N ILE A 228 0.10 4.04 8.06
CA ILE A 228 -0.74 5.07 7.49
C ILE A 228 -2.20 4.72 7.81
N SER A 229 -2.91 5.70 8.38
CA SER A 229 -4.32 5.55 8.75
C SER A 229 -5.21 5.33 7.53
N PRO A 230 -6.12 4.36 7.54
CA PRO A 230 -7.14 4.22 6.50
C PRO A 230 -8.39 5.08 6.76
N PHE A 231 -8.36 5.99 7.75
CA PHE A 231 -9.49 6.82 8.16
C PHE A 231 -9.22 8.30 7.96
N GLY A 232 -10.26 9.06 7.63
CA GLY A 232 -10.17 10.52 7.52
C GLY A 232 -10.27 11.26 8.86
N ASP A 233 -10.80 10.60 9.91
CA ASP A 233 -11.11 11.19 11.21
C ASP A 233 -10.12 10.79 12.33
N ARG A 234 -9.18 9.89 12.04
CA ARG A 234 -8.19 9.36 12.98
C ARG A 234 -6.81 9.35 12.36
N SER A 235 -5.83 9.88 13.07
CA SER A 235 -4.43 9.85 12.66
C SER A 235 -3.80 8.48 12.86
N SER A 236 -2.61 8.26 12.27
CA SER A 236 -1.83 7.04 12.54
C SER A 236 -1.54 6.87 14.03
N ALA A 237 -1.25 7.96 14.75
CA ALA A 237 -0.96 7.93 16.17
C ALA A 237 -2.18 7.53 17.02
N ASP A 238 -3.38 7.99 16.66
CA ASP A 238 -4.64 7.59 17.34
C ASP A 238 -4.88 6.08 17.22
N LEU A 239 -4.36 5.46 16.16
CA LEU A 239 -4.44 4.02 15.91
C LEU A 239 -3.23 3.25 16.46
N GLY A 240 -2.29 3.90 17.14
CA GLY A 240 -1.04 3.27 17.60
C GLY A 240 -0.11 2.83 16.47
N LEU A 241 -0.25 3.42 15.29
CA LEU A 241 0.54 3.11 14.10
C LEU A 241 1.69 4.10 13.91
N ARG A 242 2.84 3.58 13.47
CA ARG A 242 4.07 4.35 13.22
C ARG A 242 4.36 4.45 11.71
N PRO A 243 4.27 5.63 11.09
CA PRO A 243 4.60 5.82 9.67
C PRO A 243 6.00 5.32 9.33
N ALA A 244 6.11 4.44 8.33
CA ALA A 244 7.36 3.75 8.02
C ALA A 244 8.26 4.49 7.01
N MET A 245 7.73 5.46 6.25
CA MET A 245 8.51 6.19 5.24
C MET A 245 8.71 7.65 5.65
N THR A 246 9.95 8.12 5.53
CA THR A 246 10.30 9.54 5.51
C THR A 246 10.87 9.91 4.15
N LEU A 247 10.17 10.78 3.40
CA LEU A 247 10.66 11.33 2.13
C LEU A 247 11.37 12.66 2.38
N ARG A 248 12.64 12.75 2.00
CA ARG A 248 13.48 13.90 2.27
C ARG A 248 14.51 14.17 1.17
N GLY A 249 14.97 15.42 1.10
CA GLY A 249 16.04 15.87 0.21
C GLY A 249 16.95 16.88 0.89
N ALA A 250 18.13 17.08 0.33
CA ALA A 250 19.06 18.11 0.77
C ALA A 250 18.77 19.42 0.02
N VAL A 251 18.70 20.55 0.73
CA VAL A 251 18.55 21.87 0.10
C VAL A 251 19.71 22.08 -0.89
N ALA A 252 19.37 22.22 -2.18
CA ALA A 252 20.35 22.25 -3.26
C ALA A 252 20.94 23.65 -3.49
N ALA A 253 20.15 24.70 -3.23
CA ALA A 253 20.55 26.09 -3.36
C ALA A 253 19.74 26.98 -2.41
N VAL A 254 20.36 28.06 -1.95
CA VAL A 254 19.69 29.15 -1.24
C VAL A 254 20.00 30.47 -1.92
N ARG A 255 19.01 31.34 -2.05
CA ARG A 255 19.20 32.66 -2.68
C ARG A 255 18.33 33.72 -2.01
N ARG A 256 18.95 34.83 -1.59
CA ARG A 256 18.23 36.05 -1.19
C ARG A 256 17.74 36.77 -2.46
N VAL A 257 16.47 37.18 -2.47
CA VAL A 257 15.84 37.87 -3.58
C VAL A 257 15.02 39.07 -3.08
N PRO A 258 14.91 40.17 -3.85
CA PRO A 258 14.11 41.32 -3.46
C PRO A 258 12.60 41.02 -3.54
N ALA A 259 11.79 41.95 -3.02
CA ALA A 259 10.34 41.95 -3.22
C ALA A 259 9.97 41.98 -4.71
N GLY A 260 8.83 41.38 -5.06
CA GLY A 260 8.31 41.30 -6.42
C GLY A 260 8.97 40.23 -7.31
N THR A 261 9.88 39.42 -6.77
CA THR A 261 10.55 38.34 -7.52
C THR A 261 9.57 37.23 -7.84
N GLY A 262 9.40 36.91 -9.12
CA GLY A 262 8.59 35.77 -9.56
C GLY A 262 9.32 34.44 -9.32
N VAL A 263 8.59 33.43 -8.85
CA VAL A 263 9.15 32.12 -8.51
C VAL A 263 8.51 31.00 -9.34
N SER A 264 9.36 30.18 -9.95
CA SER A 264 8.99 29.05 -10.81
C SER A 264 8.18 29.43 -12.06
N TYR A 265 7.69 28.42 -12.79
CA TYR A 265 6.95 28.61 -14.04
C TYR A 265 5.68 29.44 -13.85
N GLY A 266 5.42 30.35 -14.78
CA GLY A 266 4.23 31.21 -14.78
C GLY A 266 4.27 32.36 -13.77
N TYR A 267 5.22 32.36 -12.83
CA TYR A 267 5.27 33.29 -11.71
C TYR A 267 3.94 33.37 -10.93
N ASP A 268 3.31 32.21 -10.76
CA ASP A 268 2.10 32.05 -9.93
C ASP A 268 2.36 32.44 -8.45
N TYR A 269 3.63 32.47 -8.04
CA TYR A 269 4.08 33.04 -6.78
C TYR A 269 5.04 34.22 -7.03
N ARG A 270 4.84 35.29 -6.25
CA ARG A 270 5.75 36.45 -6.19
C ARG A 270 6.07 36.77 -4.74
N THR A 271 7.33 37.08 -4.47
CA THR A 271 7.76 37.47 -3.13
C THR A 271 7.15 38.80 -2.74
N GLU A 272 6.56 38.89 -1.54
CA GLU A 272 5.96 40.14 -1.05
C GLU A 272 7.01 41.11 -0.47
N ARG A 273 8.15 40.56 -0.05
CA ARG A 273 9.26 41.27 0.57
C ARG A 273 10.60 40.67 0.14
N GLU A 274 11.71 41.30 0.53
CA GLU A 274 13.00 40.63 0.47
C GLU A 274 12.94 39.35 1.31
N THR A 275 13.41 38.25 0.74
CA THR A 275 13.30 36.92 1.36
C THR A 275 14.39 35.98 0.86
N MET A 276 14.58 34.86 1.57
CA MET A 276 15.40 33.74 1.12
C MET A 276 14.53 32.66 0.48
N LEU A 277 14.93 32.21 -0.70
CA LEU A 277 14.35 31.07 -1.39
C LEU A 277 15.29 29.87 -1.27
N ALA A 278 14.73 28.71 -0.93
CA ALA A 278 15.44 27.43 -0.87
C ALA A 278 14.95 26.50 -1.99
N LEU A 279 15.88 25.87 -2.69
CA LEU A 279 15.61 24.94 -3.79
C LEU A 279 15.66 23.49 -3.29
N ILE A 280 14.57 22.75 -3.46
CA ILE A 280 14.47 21.35 -3.05
C ILE A 280 14.54 20.46 -4.30
N PRO A 281 15.51 19.53 -4.41
CA PRO A 281 15.77 18.72 -5.62
C PRO A 281 14.87 17.47 -5.72
N LEU A 282 13.58 17.66 -5.46
CA LEU A 282 12.52 16.67 -5.63
C LEU A 282 11.42 17.30 -6.48
N GLY A 283 11.01 16.66 -7.56
CA GLY A 283 9.94 17.15 -8.43
C GLY A 283 8.91 16.08 -8.80
N TYR A 284 8.05 16.37 -9.77
CA TYR A 284 6.99 15.44 -10.14
C TYR A 284 7.48 14.16 -10.81
N ALA A 285 8.68 14.13 -11.40
CA ALA A 285 9.30 12.89 -11.88
C ALA A 285 9.83 12.01 -10.73
N ASP A 286 9.94 12.57 -9.52
CA ASP A 286 10.33 11.85 -8.30
C ASP A 286 9.11 11.43 -7.48
N GLY A 287 7.90 11.79 -7.92
CA GLY A 287 6.64 11.46 -7.24
C GLY A 287 5.98 12.61 -6.49
N VAL A 288 6.57 13.82 -6.48
CA VAL A 288 5.95 14.98 -5.83
C VAL A 288 4.75 15.46 -6.67
N PRO A 289 3.51 15.43 -6.15
CA PRO A 289 2.33 15.73 -6.95
C PRO A 289 2.33 17.20 -7.40
N ARG A 290 2.31 17.45 -8.71
CA ARG A 290 2.30 18.82 -9.26
C ARG A 290 1.06 19.61 -8.80
N GLN A 291 -0.03 18.92 -8.49
CA GLN A 291 -1.28 19.45 -7.95
C GLN A 291 -1.09 20.16 -6.61
N ALA A 292 -0.05 19.80 -5.84
CA ALA A 292 0.29 20.45 -4.58
C ALA A 292 1.10 21.75 -4.74
N SER A 293 1.21 22.31 -5.96
CA SER A 293 1.87 23.60 -6.19
C SER A 293 1.22 24.70 -5.34
N GLY A 294 2.03 25.48 -4.62
CA GLY A 294 1.54 26.52 -3.69
C GLY A 294 1.00 26.01 -2.34
N ARG A 295 0.77 24.69 -2.18
CA ARG A 295 0.10 24.10 -1.00
C ARG A 295 0.98 23.12 -0.23
N GLY A 296 1.82 22.36 -0.94
CA GLY A 296 2.61 21.25 -0.41
C GLY A 296 3.47 21.67 0.79
N PRO A 297 3.34 21.03 1.96
CA PRO A 297 4.10 21.38 3.15
C PRO A 297 5.49 20.73 3.16
N VAL A 298 6.48 21.45 3.69
CA VAL A 298 7.86 20.95 3.85
C VAL A 298 8.41 21.42 5.19
N SER A 299 9.11 20.57 5.93
CA SER A 299 9.86 20.96 7.13
C SER A 299 11.35 21.12 6.81
N ILE A 300 11.94 22.23 7.23
CA ILE A 300 13.39 22.51 7.13
C ILE A 300 13.82 23.09 8.48
N ASN A 301 14.87 22.53 9.10
CA ASN A 301 15.42 22.99 10.39
C ASN A 301 14.36 23.18 11.51
N GLY A 302 13.38 22.26 11.56
CA GLY A 302 12.32 22.28 12.57
C GLY A 302 11.17 23.26 12.31
N ARG A 303 11.20 24.00 11.18
CA ARG A 303 10.13 24.91 10.78
C ARG A 303 9.41 24.41 9.53
N ARG A 304 8.07 24.52 9.54
CA ARG A 304 7.22 24.19 8.39
C ARG A 304 7.07 25.38 7.45
N PHE A 305 7.15 25.09 6.16
CA PHE A 305 6.96 26.00 5.03
C PHE A 305 6.04 25.35 3.99
N ARG A 306 5.75 26.09 2.92
CA ARG A 306 4.98 25.60 1.76
C ARG A 306 5.76 25.82 0.47
N VAL A 307 5.45 25.01 -0.54
CA VAL A 307 5.94 25.22 -1.91
C VAL A 307 5.59 26.64 -2.39
N ALA A 308 6.59 27.38 -2.87
CA ALA A 308 6.44 28.69 -3.49
C ALA A 308 6.36 28.53 -5.02
N GLY A 309 5.15 28.67 -5.58
CA GLY A 309 4.90 28.55 -7.02
C GLY A 309 4.72 27.11 -7.49
N ARG A 310 5.04 26.86 -8.76
CA ARG A 310 4.83 25.55 -9.40
C ARG A 310 5.93 24.55 -9.06
N ILE A 311 5.52 23.29 -8.85
CA ILE A 311 6.43 22.14 -8.77
C ILE A 311 6.90 21.78 -10.17
N ALA A 312 8.22 21.72 -10.38
CA ALA A 312 8.85 21.34 -11.64
C ALA A 312 9.15 19.82 -11.69
N MET A 313 9.75 19.36 -12.79
CA MET A 313 10.01 17.94 -13.02
C MET A 313 10.94 17.34 -11.95
N ASP A 314 11.98 18.10 -11.57
CA ASP A 314 13.08 17.61 -10.73
C ASP A 314 13.22 18.37 -9.41
N GLN A 315 12.46 19.45 -9.22
CA GLN A 315 12.65 20.38 -8.12
C GLN A 315 11.43 21.27 -7.85
N PHE A 316 11.41 21.89 -6.68
CA PHE A 316 10.54 23.03 -6.38
C PHE A 316 11.26 24.02 -5.45
N VAL A 317 10.66 25.20 -5.27
CA VAL A 317 11.20 26.27 -4.44
C VAL A 317 10.33 26.44 -3.20
N VAL A 318 10.94 26.80 -2.09
CA VAL A 318 10.29 27.18 -0.83
C VAL A 318 10.76 28.58 -0.46
N ASP A 319 9.83 29.46 -0.09
CA ASP A 319 10.16 30.74 0.53
C ASP A 319 10.33 30.53 2.04
N VAL A 320 11.55 30.75 2.55
CA VAL A 320 11.91 30.51 3.95
C VAL A 320 12.04 31.79 4.78
N GLY A 321 11.75 32.96 4.20
CA GLY A 321 11.88 34.23 4.91
C GLY A 321 13.31 34.51 5.36
N ASP A 322 13.46 34.82 6.65
CA ASP A 322 14.75 34.99 7.34
C ASP A 322 15.14 33.77 8.16
N HIS A 323 14.43 32.64 8.02
CA HIS A 323 14.80 31.42 8.72
C HIS A 323 16.16 30.92 8.20
N PRO A 324 17.11 30.60 9.09
CA PRO A 324 18.43 30.16 8.66
C PRO A 324 18.33 28.80 7.96
N VAL A 325 18.62 28.80 6.67
CA VAL A 325 18.69 27.62 5.82
C VAL A 325 19.98 27.69 5.01
N ALA A 326 20.73 26.60 4.99
CA ALA A 326 21.96 26.43 4.24
C ALA A 326 21.82 25.33 3.19
N VAL A 327 22.70 25.36 2.18
CA VAL A 327 22.85 24.23 1.25
C VAL A 327 23.26 22.99 2.03
N GLY A 328 22.59 21.87 1.76
CA GLY A 328 22.81 20.60 2.46
C GLY A 328 21.86 20.37 3.65
N ASP A 329 21.15 21.39 4.12
CA ASP A 329 20.14 21.20 5.18
C ASP A 329 19.05 20.23 4.73
N GLU A 330 18.51 19.48 5.69
CA GLU A 330 17.48 18.48 5.42
C GLU A 330 16.11 19.15 5.22
N ALA A 331 15.48 18.85 4.10
CA ALA A 331 14.09 19.17 3.81
C ALA A 331 13.24 17.90 3.83
N VAL A 332 12.37 17.76 4.83
CA VAL A 332 11.44 16.64 4.96
C VAL A 332 10.10 17.02 4.33
N LEU A 333 9.73 16.31 3.27
CA LEU A 333 8.43 16.48 2.62
C LEU A 333 7.35 15.82 3.48
N PHE A 334 7.53 14.54 3.81
CA PHE A 334 6.65 13.86 4.75
C PHE A 334 7.37 12.76 5.55
N GLY A 335 6.84 12.44 6.72
CA GLY A 335 7.30 11.39 7.62
C GLY A 335 6.30 11.15 8.76
N ASP A 336 6.81 10.78 9.94
CA ASP A 336 6.00 10.64 11.15
C ASP A 336 5.64 12.03 11.73
N PRO A 337 4.36 12.43 11.75
CA PRO A 337 3.95 13.74 12.24
C PRO A 337 4.19 13.93 13.75
N THR A 338 4.36 12.86 14.54
CA THR A 338 4.72 12.97 15.95
C THR A 338 6.13 13.55 16.14
N LEU A 339 6.97 13.52 15.10
CA LEU A 339 8.29 14.13 15.05
C LEU A 339 8.26 15.59 14.53
N GLY A 340 7.08 16.18 14.36
CA GLY A 340 6.91 17.58 13.93
C GLY A 340 6.99 17.82 12.42
N VAL A 341 7.26 16.80 11.61
CA VAL A 341 7.29 16.89 10.14
C VAL A 341 5.90 16.70 9.53
N PRO A 342 5.64 17.11 8.26
CA PRO A 342 4.37 16.82 7.62
C PRO A 342 4.16 15.30 7.44
N SER A 343 2.93 14.88 7.34
CA SER A 343 2.52 13.51 7.05
C SER A 343 2.28 13.30 5.55
N ALA A 344 2.19 12.04 5.11
CA ALA A 344 1.73 11.72 3.76
C ALA A 344 0.30 12.23 3.52
N ARG A 345 -0.53 12.30 4.58
CA ARG A 345 -1.88 12.86 4.52
C ARG A 345 -1.86 14.36 4.23
N ASP A 346 -0.96 15.12 4.85
CA ASP A 346 -0.84 16.57 4.58
C ASP A 346 -0.52 16.84 3.10
N TRP A 347 0.28 15.97 2.46
CA TRP A 347 0.55 16.04 1.02
C TRP A 347 -0.63 15.57 0.17
N ALA A 348 -1.38 14.57 0.63
CA ALA A 348 -2.59 14.10 -0.03
C ALA A 348 -3.65 15.20 -0.06
N ASP A 349 -3.87 15.88 1.07
CA ASP A 349 -4.78 17.02 1.19
C ASP A 349 -4.30 18.22 0.36
N ALA A 350 -2.99 18.44 0.24
CA ALA A 350 -2.46 19.49 -0.63
C ALA A 350 -2.65 19.19 -2.13
N ALA A 351 -2.72 17.91 -2.52
CA ALA A 351 -2.86 17.45 -3.90
C ALA A 351 -4.28 16.99 -4.27
N ASP A 352 -5.24 17.11 -3.34
CA ASP A 352 -6.63 16.64 -3.47
C ASP A 352 -6.72 15.14 -3.82
N THR A 353 -5.98 14.32 -3.07
CA THR A 353 -5.92 12.85 -3.22
C THR A 353 -5.86 12.13 -1.86
N ILE A 354 -5.44 10.86 -1.85
CA ILE A 354 -5.23 10.02 -0.67
C ILE A 354 -3.75 9.70 -0.45
N ASP A 355 -3.36 9.50 0.80
CA ASP A 355 -2.00 9.15 1.22
C ASP A 355 -1.45 7.86 0.60
N TYR A 356 -2.32 6.90 0.29
CA TYR A 356 -2.00 5.72 -0.53
C TYR A 356 -1.30 6.11 -1.84
N GLU A 357 -1.83 7.11 -2.54
CA GLU A 357 -1.27 7.58 -3.80
C GLU A 357 0.07 8.27 -3.57
N ILE A 358 0.18 9.10 -2.52
CA ILE A 358 1.40 9.83 -2.17
C ILE A 358 2.59 8.88 -1.99
N VAL A 359 2.45 7.86 -1.15
CA VAL A 359 3.57 6.95 -0.87
C VAL A 359 3.86 6.00 -2.02
N THR A 360 2.83 5.58 -2.77
CA THR A 360 3.00 4.66 -3.90
C THR A 360 3.67 5.34 -5.11
N ARG A 361 3.47 6.65 -5.29
CA ARG A 361 4.00 7.39 -6.45
C ARG A 361 5.44 7.86 -6.30
N VAL A 362 6.11 7.63 -5.16
CA VAL A 362 7.54 7.93 -5.02
C VAL A 362 8.30 7.23 -6.15
N GLY A 363 8.94 7.98 -7.04
CA GLY A 363 9.50 7.48 -8.29
C GLY A 363 10.79 6.68 -8.08
N ALA A 364 11.18 5.85 -9.05
CA ALA A 364 12.40 5.03 -8.96
C ALA A 364 13.70 5.85 -8.83
N ARG A 365 13.68 7.13 -9.23
CA ARG A 365 14.80 8.08 -9.06
C ARG A 365 15.06 8.51 -7.61
N VAL A 366 14.17 8.16 -6.69
CA VAL A 366 14.34 8.34 -5.25
C VAL A 366 14.83 7.01 -4.66
N PRO A 367 16.11 6.91 -4.24
CA PRO A 367 16.63 5.71 -3.60
C PRO A 367 15.87 5.40 -2.31
N ARG A 368 15.51 4.13 -2.12
CA ARG A 368 14.94 3.65 -0.85
C ARG A 368 16.03 3.13 0.05
N ARG A 369 16.27 3.83 1.16
CA ARG A 369 17.23 3.42 2.19
C ARG A 369 16.51 2.68 3.32
N GLU A 370 16.96 1.48 3.66
CA GLU A 370 16.49 0.80 4.87
C GLU A 370 17.09 1.49 6.09
N VAL A 371 16.25 1.82 7.07
CA VAL A 371 16.65 2.30 8.40
C VAL A 371 15.96 1.46 9.46
N ARG A 372 16.51 1.50 10.69
CA ARG A 372 16.02 0.79 11.87
C ARG A 372 16.03 1.77 13.03
N ALA A 373 14.96 1.77 13.82
CA ALA A 373 14.74 2.71 14.93
C ALA A 373 15.23 2.16 16.25
#